data_AF-A0ABD1BQB6-F1
#
_entry.id   AF-A0ABD1BQB6-F1
#
_cell.length_a   1.000
_cell.length_b   1.000
_cell.length_c   1.000
_cell.angle_alpha   90.00
_cell.angle_beta   90.00
_cell.angle_gamma   90.00
#
_symmetry.space_group_name_H-M   'P 1'
#
loop_
_entity.id
_entity.type
_entity.pdbx_description
1 polymer ?
#
loop_
_entity_poly.entity_id
_entity_poly.type
_entity_poly.pdbx_seq_one_letter_code
_entity_poly.pdbx_strand_id
1 'polypeptide(L)'
;MPSGCSIRALWIINNQDAVVFSRRFPVVEKQWCSAYKTENGNNGFDLPRLPTDEQLSNAFTRRKRREGSNRGYGIRVAQSTKGSDSWVDDPITRHIISLCLSEEEDDDDDESSENERNILWPIALHTKGLYSILVLPLVDPKEMKDYVKLCRRSDCGPTVGEDLSLSSLLLNISSITGAFMVAHAFGDIISGETVEPEVVVSASPSVGGLFDSLTGSIGISSRAKPVSAPVASSSPSGAATTGATASDAPRAGSRLLDRDLLRNFIATAMPFGTPLDLSLSNNSAIKANGFSSTDPPPQELKQPAWKPYLYKGKQRLLFTIHETVNAAMYDRDEIPDSVSVAGQINCRAELEGLPDVSFPLVGLSTAHIEAISFHPCAQVPAHGIDKQNIVFQPPLGNFVLMRYQAGCGLGPPVKGFYQLSMVSEDEGAFLFKVHLMEGYKAPMSMEFCTITMPFPRRRIVAFDGTPSAGTVLTTEHSVEWRILGNGRSLSGKSLEATFPGTIKFSPLQSMRRGDGDDEESEGESAEGRENVVNVEDLLVQKMNKSLPAVELEEPFCWQAYDYAKVSFKIAGASVSRMSIDTKSVNIYPTTKSPVEFSAQVTSGDYIFWNTLGKAPSAAAV
;
A
#
# COMPACT_ATOMS: atom_id res chain seq x y z
N MET A 1 31.73 -0.07 -1.66
CA MET A 1 31.16 1.19 -1.10
C MET A 1 30.66 0.94 0.32
N PRO A 2 30.63 1.92 1.25
CA PRO A 2 29.96 1.70 2.53
C PRO A 2 28.46 1.41 2.28
N SER A 3 27.98 0.33 2.88
CA SER A 3 26.64 -0.23 2.74
C SER A 3 25.59 0.63 3.48
N GLY A 4 25.34 1.85 2.99
CA GLY A 4 24.40 2.79 3.60
C GLY A 4 23.18 3.07 2.73
N CYS A 5 22.04 3.37 3.36
CA CYS A 5 20.78 3.71 2.71
C CYS A 5 20.72 5.14 2.13
N SER A 6 21.84 5.67 1.65
CA SER A 6 21.92 7.05 1.16
C SER A 6 21.15 7.23 -0.16
N ILE A 7 20.57 8.41 -0.35
CA ILE A 7 19.74 8.78 -1.49
C ILE A 7 20.47 9.83 -2.32
N ARG A 8 20.59 9.61 -3.63
CA ARG A 8 21.18 10.55 -4.59
C ARG A 8 20.20 11.68 -4.93
N ALA A 9 18.95 11.32 -5.18
CA ALA A 9 17.90 12.28 -5.53
C ALA A 9 16.48 11.73 -5.28
N LEU A 10 15.52 12.65 -5.22
CA LEU A 10 14.10 12.39 -5.02
C LEU A 10 13.28 13.34 -5.90
N TRP A 11 12.21 12.84 -6.49
CA TRP A 11 11.25 13.61 -7.28
C TRP A 11 9.81 13.24 -6.92
N ILE A 12 8.92 14.22 -6.98
CA ILE A 12 7.47 14.03 -6.86
C ILE A 12 6.85 14.51 -8.16
N ILE A 13 6.12 13.63 -8.82
CA ILE A 13 5.45 13.84 -10.09
C ILE A 13 3.94 13.82 -9.84
N ASN A 14 3.19 14.76 -10.43
CA ASN A 14 1.74 14.77 -10.33
C ASN A 14 1.08 13.90 -11.42
N ASN A 15 -0.25 13.82 -11.41
CA ASN A 15 -1.03 13.08 -12.41
C ASN A 15 -0.95 13.64 -13.85
N GLN A 16 -0.37 14.82 -14.03
CA GLN A 16 -0.07 15.43 -15.35
C GLN A 16 1.38 15.15 -15.80
N ASP A 17 2.07 14.23 -15.12
CA ASP A 17 3.46 13.86 -15.36
C ASP A 17 4.48 14.99 -15.16
N ALA A 18 4.09 16.10 -14.52
CA ALA A 18 4.96 17.21 -14.21
C ALA A 18 5.66 17.01 -12.85
N VAL A 19 6.98 17.29 -12.79
CA VAL A 19 7.73 17.32 -11.53
C VAL A 19 7.29 18.52 -10.71
N VAL A 20 6.59 18.27 -9.61
CA VAL A 20 6.08 19.30 -8.70
C VAL A 20 7.02 19.57 -7.52
N PHE A 21 7.97 18.68 -7.27
CA PHE A 21 9.00 18.85 -6.25
C PHE A 21 10.21 17.95 -6.58
N SER A 22 11.42 18.45 -6.37
CA SER A 22 12.65 17.67 -6.54
C SER A 22 13.67 18.03 -5.46
N ARG A 23 14.45 17.04 -5.04
CA ARG A 23 15.59 17.20 -4.14
C ARG A 23 16.77 16.38 -4.65
N ARG A 24 17.91 17.03 -4.84
CA ARG A 24 19.19 16.38 -5.18
C ARG A 24 20.13 16.47 -3.97
N PHE A 25 20.95 15.44 -3.75
CA PHE A 25 21.93 15.38 -2.68
C PHE A 25 23.36 15.37 -3.25
N PRO A 26 23.99 16.54 -3.44
CA PRO A 26 25.28 16.66 -4.13
C PRO A 26 26.41 15.88 -3.46
N VAL A 27 26.35 15.66 -2.14
CA VAL A 27 27.36 14.90 -1.41
C VAL A 27 27.33 13.43 -1.82
N VAL A 28 26.14 12.83 -1.84
CA VAL A 28 25.93 11.44 -2.24
C VAL A 28 26.23 11.27 -3.73
N GLU A 29 25.82 12.23 -4.55
CA GLU A 29 26.10 12.20 -5.99
C GLU A 29 27.61 12.21 -6.29
N LYS A 30 28.38 13.07 -5.62
CA LYS A 30 29.84 13.09 -5.76
C LYS A 30 30.49 11.77 -5.37
N GLN A 31 30.00 11.12 -4.31
CA GLN A 31 30.48 9.80 -3.89
C GLN A 31 30.22 8.75 -4.99
N TRP A 32 29.01 8.73 -5.54
CA TRP A 32 28.66 7.83 -6.63
C TRP A 32 29.52 8.07 -7.88
N CYS A 33 29.66 9.33 -8.31
CA CYS A 33 30.52 9.71 -9.44
C CYS A 33 31.98 9.27 -9.22
N SER A 34 32.50 9.38 -8.00
CA SER A 34 33.86 8.94 -7.68
C SER A 34 34.03 7.44 -7.83
N ALA A 35 33.05 6.65 -7.36
CA ALA A 35 33.09 5.20 -7.51
C ALA A 35 32.92 4.78 -8.98
N TYR A 36 32.04 5.46 -9.72
CA TYR A 36 31.84 5.21 -11.14
C TYR A 36 33.14 5.42 -11.94
N LYS A 37 33.91 6.46 -11.61
CA LYS A 37 35.25 6.68 -12.20
C LYS A 37 36.25 5.57 -11.88
N THR A 38 36.27 5.12 -10.63
CA THR A 38 37.18 4.04 -10.21
C THR A 38 36.86 2.74 -10.95
N GLU A 39 35.57 2.42 -11.10
CA GLU A 39 35.09 1.18 -11.74
C GLU A 39 35.27 1.17 -13.26
N ASN A 40 35.23 2.33 -13.93
CA ASN A 40 35.35 2.45 -15.38
C ASN A 40 36.74 2.86 -15.90
N GLY A 41 37.68 3.11 -14.99
CA GLY A 41 38.97 3.71 -15.34
C GLY A 41 38.84 5.19 -15.72
N ASN A 42 39.95 5.92 -15.65
CA ASN A 42 39.99 7.36 -15.91
C ASN A 42 40.03 7.65 -17.43
N ASN A 43 39.02 7.19 -18.17
CA ASN A 43 38.97 7.20 -19.65
C ASN A 43 38.62 8.57 -20.26
N GLY A 44 38.73 9.68 -19.51
CA GLY A 44 38.49 11.03 -20.03
C GLY A 44 37.05 11.39 -20.41
N PHE A 45 36.10 10.48 -20.23
CA PHE A 45 34.67 10.71 -20.50
C PHE A 45 33.99 11.56 -19.42
N ASP A 46 32.95 12.30 -19.82
CA ASP A 46 32.10 13.07 -18.91
C ASP A 46 31.37 12.15 -17.92
N LEU A 47 31.33 12.59 -16.65
CA LEU A 47 30.59 11.90 -15.59
C LEU A 47 29.09 11.90 -15.90
N PRO A 48 28.37 10.77 -15.67
CA PRO A 48 26.92 10.77 -15.71
C PRO A 48 26.40 11.82 -14.72
N ARG A 49 25.59 12.76 -15.20
CA ARG A 49 24.96 13.80 -14.38
C ARG A 49 23.53 13.40 -14.08
N LEU A 50 23.05 13.75 -12.88
CA LEU A 50 21.62 13.65 -12.58
C LEU A 50 20.81 14.45 -13.60
N PRO A 51 19.66 13.93 -14.07
CA PRO A 51 18.83 14.60 -15.06
C PRO A 51 18.27 15.91 -14.54
N THR A 52 17.92 16.81 -15.45
CA THR A 52 17.01 17.92 -15.17
C THR A 52 15.60 17.40 -14.86
N ASP A 53 14.76 18.23 -14.23
CA ASP A 53 13.38 17.84 -13.92
C ASP A 53 12.56 17.59 -15.20
N GLU A 54 12.86 18.33 -16.28
CA GLU A 54 12.26 18.13 -17.61
C GLU A 54 12.68 16.80 -18.25
N GLN A 55 13.99 16.50 -18.28
CA GLN A 55 14.49 15.22 -18.80
C GLN A 55 13.88 14.03 -18.06
N LEU A 56 13.77 14.12 -16.72
CA LEU A 56 13.16 13.08 -15.91
C LEU A 56 11.66 12.91 -16.21
N SER A 57 10.91 14.02 -16.28
CA SER A 57 9.49 14.03 -16.63
C SER A 57 9.25 13.38 -17.99
N ASN A 58 10.01 13.78 -19.02
CA ASN A 58 9.93 13.21 -20.36
C ASN A 58 10.26 11.72 -20.36
N ALA A 59 11.33 11.30 -19.66
CA ALA A 59 11.68 9.88 -19.53
C ALA A 59 10.56 9.08 -18.84
N PHE A 60 9.96 9.63 -17.78
CA PHE A 60 8.86 8.99 -17.04
C PHE A 60 7.58 8.89 -17.87
N THR A 61 7.20 9.92 -18.62
CA THR A 61 6.06 9.87 -19.54
C THR A 61 6.30 8.86 -20.66
N ARG A 62 7.50 8.84 -21.26
CA ARG A 62 7.87 7.83 -22.28
C ARG A 62 7.80 6.42 -21.73
N ARG A 63 8.28 6.20 -20.51
CA ARG A 63 8.16 4.93 -19.79
C ARG A 63 6.70 4.49 -19.67
N LYS A 64 5.83 5.37 -19.14
CA LYS A 64 4.38 5.08 -18.99
C LYS A 64 3.70 4.71 -20.30
N ARG A 65 4.12 5.32 -21.43
CA ARG A 65 3.60 5.00 -22.77
C ARG A 65 4.10 3.65 -23.29
N ARG A 66 5.39 3.34 -23.10
CA ARG A 66 6.01 2.07 -23.52
C ARG A 66 5.43 0.87 -22.78
N GLU A 67 5.28 0.99 -21.46
CA GLU A 67 4.78 -0.10 -20.63
C GLU A 67 3.26 -0.24 -20.61
N GLY A 68 2.54 0.76 -21.14
CA GLY A 68 1.09 0.78 -21.24
C GLY A 68 0.41 0.69 -19.88
N SER A 69 -0.14 1.80 -19.39
CA SER A 69 -0.94 1.87 -18.15
C SER A 69 -2.24 1.00 -18.12
N ASN A 70 -2.40 0.01 -19.00
CA ASN A 70 -3.41 -1.06 -18.93
C ASN A 70 -2.81 -2.45 -18.67
N ARG A 71 -1.48 -2.63 -18.74
CA ARG A 71 -0.81 -3.94 -18.67
C ARG A 71 0.20 -4.01 -17.52
N GLY A 72 -0.11 -3.39 -16.37
CA GLY A 72 0.79 -3.19 -15.23
C GLY A 72 1.35 -4.47 -14.60
N TYR A 73 2.15 -5.22 -15.35
CA TYR A 73 2.50 -6.58 -14.99
C TYR A 73 3.99 -6.75 -14.69
N GLY A 74 4.86 -5.88 -15.18
CA GLY A 74 6.30 -6.17 -15.13
C GLY A 74 6.63 -7.46 -15.90
N ILE A 75 5.74 -7.85 -16.82
CA ILE A 75 5.81 -9.09 -17.59
C ILE A 75 6.16 -8.74 -19.04
N ARG A 76 7.09 -9.48 -19.63
CA ARG A 76 7.52 -9.30 -21.01
C ARG A 76 6.39 -9.69 -21.96
N VAL A 77 6.13 -8.83 -22.95
CA VAL A 77 5.19 -9.08 -24.04
C VAL A 77 5.89 -8.95 -25.39
N ALA A 78 5.23 -9.35 -26.48
CA ALA A 78 5.79 -9.25 -27.83
C ALA A 78 6.20 -7.81 -28.21
N GLN A 79 5.60 -6.80 -27.56
CA GLN A 79 5.93 -5.38 -27.75
C GLN A 79 7.00 -4.84 -26.77
N SER A 80 7.52 -5.66 -25.85
CA SER A 80 8.55 -5.23 -24.89
C SER A 80 9.86 -4.92 -25.61
N THR A 81 10.40 -3.73 -25.37
CA THR A 81 11.66 -3.28 -25.97
C THR A 81 12.86 -3.89 -25.24
N LYS A 82 13.80 -4.49 -25.97
CA LYS A 82 15.10 -4.94 -25.43
C LYS A 82 15.82 -3.75 -24.78
N GLY A 83 16.44 -3.97 -23.62
CA GLY A 83 17.09 -2.90 -22.85
C GLY A 83 16.17 -2.18 -21.85
N SER A 84 14.86 -2.42 -21.87
CA SER A 84 13.92 -1.86 -20.89
C SER A 84 13.75 -2.75 -19.66
N ASP A 85 13.07 -2.26 -18.62
CA ASP A 85 12.63 -3.08 -17.50
C ASP A 85 11.49 -4.05 -17.86
N SER A 86 10.61 -3.67 -18.80
CA SER A 86 9.59 -4.59 -19.37
C SER A 86 10.22 -5.78 -20.11
N TRP A 87 11.52 -5.70 -20.41
CA TRP A 87 12.30 -6.82 -20.90
C TRP A 87 12.60 -7.83 -19.80
N VAL A 88 12.83 -7.40 -18.56
CA VAL A 88 13.37 -8.29 -17.50
C VAL A 88 12.34 -9.30 -16.99
N ASP A 89 11.06 -9.16 -17.33
CA ASP A 89 9.98 -10.10 -17.00
C ASP A 89 9.87 -10.42 -15.49
N ASP A 90 10.06 -9.41 -14.64
CA ASP A 90 9.99 -9.54 -13.18
C ASP A 90 8.96 -8.55 -12.59
N PRO A 91 7.95 -9.02 -11.83
CA PRO A 91 6.94 -8.16 -11.22
C PRO A 91 7.49 -7.05 -10.32
N ILE A 92 8.70 -7.20 -9.76
CA ILE A 92 9.32 -6.17 -8.92
C ILE A 92 9.60 -4.87 -9.69
N THR A 93 9.69 -4.95 -11.03
CA THR A 93 9.86 -3.79 -11.92
C THR A 93 8.70 -2.79 -11.82
N ARG A 94 7.55 -3.20 -11.29
CA ARG A 94 6.43 -2.29 -10.96
C ARG A 94 6.78 -1.28 -9.86
N HIS A 95 7.71 -1.64 -8.99
CA HIS A 95 8.12 -0.86 -7.82
C HIS A 95 9.55 -0.34 -7.93
N ILE A 96 10.40 -1.02 -8.71
CA ILE A 96 11.78 -0.62 -8.97
C ILE A 96 11.97 -0.46 -10.48
N ILE A 97 11.90 0.79 -10.92
CA ILE A 97 11.88 1.12 -12.35
C ILE A 97 13.28 1.51 -12.86
N SER A 98 13.45 1.44 -14.18
CA SER A 98 14.51 2.16 -14.89
C SER A 98 13.93 3.28 -15.73
N LEU A 99 14.70 4.35 -15.91
CA LEU A 99 14.38 5.45 -16.82
C LEU A 99 15.52 5.66 -17.80
N CYS A 100 15.21 5.62 -19.09
CA CYS A 100 16.16 5.99 -20.14
C CYS A 100 16.03 7.48 -20.48
N LEU A 101 17.15 8.21 -20.43
CA LEU A 101 17.23 9.66 -20.59
C LEU A 101 17.43 10.10 -22.05
N SER A 102 18.01 9.28 -22.93
CA SER A 102 18.17 9.62 -24.35
C SER A 102 16.86 9.46 -25.11
N GLU A 103 16.66 10.28 -26.14
CA GLU A 103 15.49 10.23 -27.04
C GLU A 103 15.69 9.27 -28.21
N GLU A 104 16.92 8.89 -28.51
CA GLU A 104 17.30 8.12 -29.69
C GLU A 104 17.07 6.61 -29.48
N GLU A 105 16.23 6.03 -30.34
CA GLU A 105 16.21 4.60 -30.64
C GLU A 105 17.39 4.38 -31.60
N ASP A 106 18.59 4.19 -31.04
CA ASP A 106 19.76 3.89 -31.87
C ASP A 106 19.57 2.48 -32.47
N ASP A 107 19.19 2.46 -33.74
CA ASP A 107 19.17 1.30 -34.65
C ASP A 107 20.59 0.80 -35.00
N ASP A 108 21.64 1.34 -34.36
CA ASP A 108 23.02 1.00 -34.63
C ASP A 108 23.57 0.00 -33.58
N ASP A 109 23.96 -1.18 -34.05
CA ASP A 109 24.57 -2.29 -33.32
C ASP A 109 25.95 -1.97 -32.69
N ASP A 110 26.39 -0.71 -32.67
CA ASP A 110 27.72 -0.32 -32.21
C ASP A 110 27.74 0.43 -30.87
N GLU A 111 28.64 -0.05 -30.01
CA GLU A 111 29.15 0.54 -28.76
C GLU A 111 28.27 0.50 -27.49
N SER A 112 28.37 -0.68 -26.85
CA SER A 112 28.03 -1.04 -25.47
C SER A 112 28.21 -0.02 -24.32
N SER A 113 28.89 1.13 -24.51
CA SER A 113 29.32 2.05 -23.44
C SER A 113 28.49 3.34 -23.28
N GLU A 114 27.86 3.86 -24.34
CA GLU A 114 27.06 5.10 -24.25
C GLU A 114 25.70 4.85 -23.59
N ASN A 115 25.12 3.70 -23.91
CA ASN A 115 23.79 3.31 -23.47
C ASN A 115 23.75 2.94 -21.96
N GLU A 116 24.91 2.72 -21.30
CA GLU A 116 25.00 2.63 -19.83
C GLU A 116 24.83 4.00 -19.15
N ARG A 117 25.20 5.11 -19.80
CA ARG A 117 25.17 6.45 -19.18
C ARG A 117 23.77 7.05 -19.13
N ASN A 118 22.89 6.59 -20.01
CA ASN A 118 21.57 7.16 -20.19
C ASN A 118 20.50 6.47 -19.34
N ILE A 119 20.83 5.41 -18.61
CA ILE A 119 19.88 4.69 -17.77
C ILE A 119 20.00 5.16 -16.32
N LEU A 120 18.88 5.53 -15.71
CA LEU A 120 18.75 5.72 -14.27
C LEU A 120 18.12 4.48 -13.66
N TRP A 121 18.91 3.75 -12.88
CA TRP A 121 18.45 2.59 -12.14
C TRP A 121 19.32 2.37 -10.90
N PRO A 122 18.77 1.80 -9.81
CA PRO A 122 17.34 1.55 -9.58
C PRO A 122 16.61 2.83 -9.17
N ILE A 123 15.33 2.95 -9.51
CA ILE A 123 14.45 3.99 -8.97
C ILE A 123 13.30 3.33 -8.22
N ALA A 124 13.19 3.56 -6.92
CA ALA A 124 12.02 3.15 -6.18
C ALA A 124 10.85 4.06 -6.54
N LEU A 125 9.76 3.47 -7.05
CA LEU A 125 8.51 4.12 -7.41
C LEU A 125 7.45 3.81 -6.36
N HIS A 126 6.93 4.87 -5.74
CA HIS A 126 5.75 4.79 -4.87
C HIS A 126 4.66 5.72 -5.38
N THR A 127 3.47 5.17 -5.66
CA THR A 127 2.31 5.97 -6.06
C THR A 127 1.39 6.13 -4.86
N LYS A 128 1.07 7.38 -4.51
CA LYS A 128 0.16 7.74 -3.43
C LYS A 128 -0.82 8.81 -3.91
N GLY A 129 -2.09 8.45 -3.99
CA GLY A 129 -3.13 9.34 -4.53
C GLY A 129 -2.80 9.78 -5.96
N LEU A 130 -2.74 11.09 -6.18
CA LEU A 130 -2.45 11.69 -7.49
C LEU A 130 -0.95 11.92 -7.76
N TYR A 131 -0.07 11.41 -6.89
CA TYR A 131 1.37 11.65 -6.98
C TYR A 131 2.17 10.35 -7.12
N SER A 132 3.22 10.40 -7.93
CA SER A 132 4.26 9.39 -8.03
C SER A 132 5.55 9.94 -7.42
N ILE A 133 6.10 9.21 -6.45
CA ILE A 133 7.32 9.55 -5.73
C ILE A 133 8.42 8.64 -6.24
N LEU A 134 9.47 9.25 -6.80
CA LEU A 134 10.63 8.58 -7.35
C LEU A 134 11.82 8.83 -6.44
N VAL A 135 12.47 7.75 -5.97
CA VAL A 135 13.64 7.82 -5.11
C VAL A 135 14.81 7.08 -5.77
N LEU A 136 15.91 7.79 -6.00
CA LEU A 136 17.14 7.25 -6.57
C LEU A 136 18.16 6.99 -5.43
N PRO A 137 18.34 5.75 -4.97
CA PRO A 137 19.34 5.41 -3.96
C PRO A 137 20.77 5.47 -4.50
N LEU A 138 21.73 5.46 -3.57
CA LEU A 138 23.13 5.18 -3.83
C LEU A 138 23.31 3.67 -4.00
N VAL A 139 23.73 3.26 -5.20
CA VAL A 139 24.05 1.86 -5.54
C VAL A 139 25.48 1.77 -6.08
N ASP A 140 26.09 0.59 -5.98
CA ASP A 140 27.41 0.39 -6.57
C ASP A 140 27.31 0.46 -8.11
N PRO A 141 28.17 1.21 -8.81
CA PRO A 141 28.20 1.23 -10.27
C PRO A 141 28.23 -0.16 -10.92
N LYS A 142 28.83 -1.15 -10.25
CA LYS A 142 28.82 -2.54 -10.73
C LYS A 142 27.41 -3.13 -10.79
N GLU A 143 26.58 -2.88 -9.79
CA GLU A 143 25.19 -3.37 -9.74
C GLU A 143 24.36 -2.80 -10.88
N MET A 144 24.58 -1.51 -11.21
CA MET A 144 23.95 -0.87 -12.36
C MET A 144 24.38 -1.51 -13.68
N LYS A 145 25.67 -1.83 -13.86
CA LYS A 145 26.16 -2.55 -15.05
C LYS A 145 25.52 -3.94 -15.17
N ASP A 146 25.40 -4.65 -14.06
CA ASP A 146 24.81 -6.00 -14.04
C ASP A 146 23.32 -5.95 -14.40
N TYR A 147 22.59 -4.93 -13.96
CA TYR A 147 21.23 -4.65 -14.44
C TYR A 147 21.17 -4.36 -15.94
N VAL A 148 22.04 -3.49 -16.47
CA VAL A 148 22.06 -3.18 -17.91
C VAL A 148 22.36 -4.43 -18.75
N LYS A 149 23.27 -5.29 -18.30
CA LYS A 149 23.52 -6.59 -18.94
C LYS A 149 22.28 -7.47 -18.92
N LEU A 150 21.58 -7.54 -17.78
CA LEU A 150 20.33 -8.29 -17.63
C LEU A 150 19.27 -7.82 -18.65
N CYS A 151 19.11 -6.50 -18.80
CA CYS A 151 18.20 -5.89 -19.78
C CYS A 151 18.56 -6.18 -21.25
N ARG A 152 19.77 -6.65 -21.56
CA ARG A 152 20.22 -6.94 -22.94
C ARG A 152 20.25 -8.43 -23.29
N ARG A 153 19.98 -9.31 -22.34
CA ARG A 153 19.98 -10.77 -22.59
C ARG A 153 18.93 -11.13 -23.65
N SER A 154 19.19 -12.15 -24.43
CA SER A 154 18.25 -12.66 -25.44
C SER A 154 17.12 -13.50 -24.84
N ASP A 155 17.32 -14.07 -23.65
CA ASP A 155 16.33 -14.86 -22.92
C ASP A 155 15.45 -13.98 -22.00
N CYS A 156 14.39 -14.55 -21.43
CA CYS A 156 13.50 -13.89 -20.43
C CYS A 156 14.13 -13.71 -19.05
N GLY A 157 15.44 -13.96 -18.91
CA GLY A 157 16.09 -14.10 -17.61
C GLY A 157 15.79 -15.47 -16.97
N PRO A 158 16.58 -15.84 -15.95
CA PRO A 158 16.35 -17.07 -15.19
C PRO A 158 15.11 -16.94 -14.28
N THR A 159 14.56 -18.05 -13.82
CA THR A 159 13.34 -18.05 -12.98
C THR A 159 13.57 -17.30 -11.65
N VAL A 160 12.50 -16.77 -11.04
CA VAL A 160 12.59 -16.03 -9.76
C VAL A 160 13.30 -16.91 -8.71
N GLY A 161 14.46 -16.45 -8.23
CA GLY A 161 15.26 -17.16 -7.21
C GLY A 161 16.53 -17.85 -7.74
N GLU A 162 16.76 -17.87 -9.06
CA GLU A 162 18.02 -18.33 -9.65
C GLU A 162 19.09 -17.21 -9.66
N ASP A 163 20.36 -17.61 -9.68
CA ASP A 163 21.50 -16.70 -9.83
C ASP A 163 21.37 -15.91 -11.14
N LEU A 164 21.62 -14.59 -11.09
CA LEU A 164 21.49 -13.63 -12.20
C LEU A 164 20.05 -13.17 -12.55
N SER A 165 19.03 -13.42 -11.71
CA SER A 165 17.71 -12.75 -11.82
C SER A 165 17.72 -11.32 -11.24
N LEU A 166 16.74 -10.49 -11.61
CA LEU A 166 16.59 -9.13 -11.05
C LEU A 166 16.36 -9.17 -9.54
N SER A 167 15.46 -10.05 -9.09
CA SER A 167 15.22 -10.29 -7.68
C SER A 167 16.51 -10.61 -6.90
N SER A 168 17.36 -11.51 -7.42
CA SER A 168 18.67 -11.82 -6.82
C SER A 168 19.63 -10.63 -6.81
N LEU A 169 19.62 -9.79 -7.86
CA LEU A 169 20.42 -8.56 -7.90
C LEU A 169 19.98 -7.58 -6.81
N LEU A 170 18.67 -7.34 -6.68
CA LEU A 170 18.09 -6.37 -5.74
C LEU A 170 18.28 -6.80 -4.27
N LEU A 171 18.23 -8.10 -3.95
CA LEU A 171 18.47 -8.60 -2.59
C LEU A 171 19.84 -8.21 -2.03
N ASN A 172 20.83 -7.99 -2.90
CA ASN A 172 22.17 -7.58 -2.51
C ASN A 172 22.31 -6.06 -2.29
N ILE A 173 21.31 -5.27 -2.68
CA ILE A 173 21.36 -3.80 -2.65
C ILE A 173 20.60 -3.29 -1.44
N SER A 174 21.31 -3.11 -0.31
CA SER A 174 20.71 -2.68 0.95
C SER A 174 20.04 -1.30 0.90
N SER A 175 20.41 -0.45 -0.06
CA SER A 175 19.84 0.90 -0.21
C SER A 175 18.42 0.93 -0.78
N ILE A 176 17.94 -0.17 -1.37
CA ILE A 176 16.57 -0.28 -1.91
C ILE A 176 15.54 -0.17 -0.79
N THR A 177 15.72 -0.90 0.30
CA THR A 177 14.81 -0.85 1.46
C THR A 177 14.71 0.58 2.00
N GLY A 178 15.86 1.26 2.10
CA GLY A 178 15.91 2.67 2.48
C GLY A 178 15.17 3.59 1.51
N ALA A 179 15.29 3.35 0.19
CA ALA A 179 14.58 4.11 -0.82
C ALA A 179 13.06 3.95 -0.70
N PHE A 180 12.55 2.74 -0.47
CA PHE A 180 11.13 2.51 -0.21
C PHE A 180 10.65 3.19 1.06
N MET A 181 11.41 3.10 2.16
CA MET A 181 11.05 3.78 3.41
C MET A 181 10.94 5.31 3.21
N VAL A 182 11.87 5.90 2.46
CA VAL A 182 11.81 7.32 2.09
C VAL A 182 10.58 7.60 1.24
N ALA A 183 10.33 6.80 0.20
CA ALA A 183 9.20 7.00 -0.70
C ALA A 183 7.85 6.96 0.04
N HIS A 184 7.67 5.98 0.94
CA HIS A 184 6.48 5.86 1.79
C HIS A 184 6.31 7.05 2.73
N ALA A 185 7.38 7.46 3.43
CA ALA A 185 7.31 8.62 4.34
C ALA A 185 6.87 9.90 3.63
N PHE A 186 7.35 10.12 2.40
CA PHE A 186 6.89 11.24 1.57
C PHE A 186 5.45 11.07 1.11
N GLY A 187 5.02 9.85 0.78
CA GLY A 187 3.63 9.53 0.45
C GLY A 187 2.68 9.96 1.57
N ASP A 188 2.99 9.58 2.81
CA ASP A 188 2.19 9.92 3.98
C ASP A 188 2.15 11.43 4.26
N ILE A 189 3.27 12.14 4.06
CA ILE A 189 3.32 13.60 4.19
C ILE A 189 2.41 14.28 3.14
N ILE A 190 2.46 13.82 1.89
CA ILE A 190 1.72 14.44 0.78
C ILE A 190 0.21 14.19 0.90
N SER A 191 -0.19 12.97 1.26
CA SER A 191 -1.62 12.67 1.48
C SER A 191 -2.15 13.35 2.75
N GLY A 192 -1.26 13.72 3.68
CA GLY A 192 -1.65 14.16 5.02
C GLY A 192 -2.24 13.01 5.87
N GLU A 193 -2.13 11.78 5.37
CA GLU A 193 -2.55 10.57 6.07
C GLU A 193 -1.37 10.05 6.90
N THR A 194 -1.05 10.71 8.01
CA THR A 194 -0.28 10.03 9.04
C THR A 194 -1.22 9.10 9.79
N VAL A 195 -1.35 7.85 9.31
CA VAL A 195 -2.13 6.83 10.01
C VAL A 195 -1.36 6.46 11.28
N GLU A 196 -1.75 7.08 12.40
CA GLU A 196 -1.25 6.66 13.70
C GLU A 196 -1.71 5.21 13.96
N PRO A 197 -0.82 4.29 14.37
CA PRO A 197 -1.20 2.90 14.61
C PRO A 197 -2.40 2.80 15.55
N GLU A 198 -3.42 2.06 15.13
CA GLU A 198 -4.63 1.91 15.92
C GLU A 198 -4.32 1.11 17.18
N VAL A 199 -4.61 1.70 18.35
CA VAL A 199 -4.53 1.04 19.65
C VAL A 199 -5.91 1.14 20.28
N VAL A 200 -6.60 -0.01 20.34
CA VAL A 200 -7.98 -0.07 20.82
C VAL A 200 -7.98 0.07 22.33
N VAL A 201 -8.57 1.17 22.81
CA VAL A 201 -8.81 1.43 24.23
C VAL A 201 -10.18 0.85 24.58
N SER A 202 -10.22 -0.11 25.50
CA SER A 202 -11.50 -0.63 25.98
C SER A 202 -12.20 0.47 26.80
N ALA A 203 -13.41 0.89 26.39
CA ALA A 203 -14.21 1.77 27.21
C ALA A 203 -14.61 0.98 28.47
N SER A 204 -13.94 1.24 29.59
CA SER A 204 -14.39 0.69 30.87
C SER A 204 -15.83 1.17 31.10
N PRO A 205 -16.79 0.30 31.47
CA PRO A 205 -18.08 0.78 31.92
C PRO A 205 -17.83 1.57 33.21
N SER A 206 -17.83 2.91 33.09
CA SER A 206 -17.79 3.79 34.23
C SER A 206 -19.07 3.59 35.01
N VAL A 207 -18.99 2.80 36.09
CA VAL A 207 -20.02 2.74 37.12
C VAL A 207 -19.96 4.06 37.89
N GLY A 208 -20.50 5.12 37.30
CA GLY A 208 -20.44 6.47 37.87
C GLY A 208 -21.43 7.48 37.30
N GLY A 209 -22.22 7.11 36.28
CA GLY A 209 -23.13 8.04 35.60
C GLY A 209 -24.55 8.16 36.18
N LEU A 210 -24.85 7.55 37.34
CA LEU A 210 -26.22 7.50 37.88
C LEU A 210 -26.43 8.25 39.20
N PHE A 211 -25.38 8.71 39.87
CA PHE A 211 -25.51 9.44 41.16
C PHE A 211 -25.28 10.95 41.07
N ASP A 212 -24.75 11.47 39.96
CA ASP A 212 -24.54 12.92 39.77
C ASP A 212 -25.83 13.69 39.37
N SER A 213 -26.97 13.01 39.23
CA SER A 213 -28.26 13.66 38.89
C SER A 213 -29.19 13.97 40.07
N LEU A 214 -28.80 13.73 41.33
CA LEU A 214 -29.72 13.93 42.47
C LEU A 214 -29.17 14.70 43.69
N THR A 215 -28.05 15.41 43.59
CA THR A 215 -27.58 16.32 44.66
C THR A 215 -27.27 17.72 44.16
N GLY A 216 -28.17 18.27 43.33
CA GLY A 216 -28.18 19.68 42.97
C GLY A 216 -29.03 20.51 43.92
N SER A 217 -28.57 20.78 45.15
CA SER A 217 -28.98 21.99 45.90
C SER A 217 -28.26 22.13 47.25
N ILE A 218 -27.86 23.39 47.52
CA ILE A 218 -27.30 23.96 48.77
C ILE A 218 -25.76 23.92 48.83
N GLY A 219 -25.15 25.07 48.52
CA GLY A 219 -23.70 25.26 48.50
C GLY A 219 -23.13 25.79 49.80
N ILE A 220 -21.80 25.68 49.95
CA ILE A 220 -20.96 26.58 50.74
C ILE A 220 -19.52 26.59 50.17
N SER A 221 -18.93 27.79 50.17
CA SER A 221 -17.59 28.19 49.74
C SER A 221 -16.41 27.37 50.30
N SER A 222 -15.38 27.08 49.49
CA SER A 222 -14.02 27.66 49.66
C SER A 222 -12.90 27.05 48.78
N ARG A 223 -12.10 27.98 48.22
CA ARG A 223 -10.66 27.92 47.85
C ARG A 223 -10.24 27.23 46.54
N ALA A 224 -9.65 28.06 45.67
CA ALA A 224 -9.01 27.71 44.40
C ALA A 224 -7.68 26.95 44.56
N LYS A 225 -7.47 25.94 43.71
CA LYS A 225 -6.17 25.34 43.36
C LYS A 225 -5.83 25.71 41.90
N PRO A 226 -4.54 25.87 41.55
CA PRO A 226 -4.13 26.40 40.26
C PRO A 226 -4.42 25.44 39.12
N VAL A 227 -4.84 26.02 38.00
CA VAL A 227 -5.15 25.40 36.72
C VAL A 227 -3.85 24.85 36.11
N SER A 228 -3.79 23.53 35.89
CA SER A 228 -2.87 22.93 34.92
C SER A 228 -3.46 23.11 33.52
N ALA A 229 -2.66 23.64 32.60
CA ALA A 229 -3.03 23.83 31.20
C ALA A 229 -3.52 22.52 30.56
N PRO A 230 -4.58 22.55 29.73
CA PRO A 230 -5.06 21.36 29.05
C PRO A 230 -4.01 20.90 28.04
N VAL A 231 -3.60 19.63 28.17
CA VAL A 231 -2.87 18.92 27.13
C VAL A 231 -3.81 18.81 25.94
N ALA A 232 -3.46 19.46 24.83
CA ALA A 232 -4.23 19.41 23.61
C ALA A 232 -4.29 17.95 23.11
N SER A 233 -5.43 17.30 23.30
CA SER A 233 -5.85 16.25 22.40
C SER A 233 -6.21 16.93 21.08
N SER A 234 -5.46 16.64 20.02
CA SER A 234 -5.86 17.02 18.67
C SER A 234 -7.08 16.17 18.28
N SER A 235 -8.25 16.57 18.76
CA SER A 235 -9.52 16.16 18.17
C SER A 235 -9.73 16.99 16.90
N PRO A 236 -10.16 16.39 15.78
CA PRO A 236 -10.50 17.18 14.60
C PRO A 236 -11.66 18.11 14.96
N SER A 237 -11.44 19.41 14.77
CA SER A 237 -12.41 20.45 15.06
C SER A 237 -13.56 20.39 14.05
N GLY A 238 -14.66 19.73 14.42
CA GLY A 238 -15.96 19.85 13.75
C GLY A 238 -16.95 20.48 14.73
N ALA A 239 -17.23 21.78 14.57
CA ALA A 239 -18.27 22.44 15.35
C ALA A 239 -19.63 21.86 14.96
N ALA A 240 -20.38 21.36 15.96
CA ALA A 240 -21.73 20.87 15.79
C ALA A 240 -22.72 22.03 15.64
N THR A 241 -23.39 22.09 14.50
CA THR A 241 -24.74 22.66 14.39
C THR A 241 -25.68 21.54 13.97
N THR A 242 -26.72 21.36 14.77
CA THR A 242 -27.79 20.37 14.64
C THR A 242 -28.53 20.46 13.29
N GLY A 243 -28.76 19.32 12.64
CA GLY A 243 -29.88 19.13 11.70
C GLY A 243 -29.54 18.53 10.34
N ALA A 244 -30.22 17.41 10.03
CA ALA A 244 -30.40 16.76 8.72
C ALA A 244 -29.31 15.78 8.24
N THR A 245 -29.79 14.55 8.04
CA THR A 245 -29.18 13.38 7.42
C THR A 245 -28.65 13.68 6.01
N ALA A 246 -27.35 13.46 5.77
CA ALA A 246 -26.79 13.38 4.43
C ALA A 246 -25.58 12.43 4.41
N SER A 247 -25.64 11.50 3.46
CA SER A 247 -24.62 10.59 2.93
C SER A 247 -23.16 10.96 3.22
N ASP A 248 -22.45 10.04 3.86
CA ASP A 248 -21.01 10.10 4.06
C ASP A 248 -20.29 9.69 2.76
N ALA A 249 -19.93 10.68 1.96
CA ALA A 249 -19.00 10.54 0.83
C ALA A 249 -17.73 11.30 1.21
N PRO A 250 -16.52 10.70 1.08
CA PRO A 250 -15.29 11.39 1.43
C PRO A 250 -15.08 12.53 0.44
N ARG A 251 -15.14 13.77 0.93
CA ARG A 251 -14.76 14.95 0.14
C ARG A 251 -13.27 14.88 -0.14
N ALA A 252 -12.91 14.37 -1.32
CA ALA A 252 -11.60 14.52 -1.93
C ALA A 252 -11.37 16.00 -2.31
N GLY A 253 -11.05 16.83 -1.31
CA GLY A 253 -10.46 18.14 -1.53
C GLY A 253 -8.95 17.98 -1.67
N SER A 254 -8.39 18.27 -2.85
CA SER A 254 -6.95 18.19 -3.10
C SER A 254 -6.19 19.16 -2.18
N ARG A 255 -5.56 18.64 -1.12
CA ARG A 255 -4.58 19.41 -0.37
C ARG A 255 -3.43 19.72 -1.33
N LEU A 256 -3.20 21.00 -1.63
CA LEU A 256 -2.05 21.43 -2.41
C LEU A 256 -0.77 20.96 -1.70
N LEU A 257 0.20 20.47 -2.47
CA LEU A 257 1.45 19.92 -1.95
C LEU A 257 2.24 21.00 -1.18
N ASP A 258 2.45 20.78 0.12
CA ASP A 258 3.16 21.69 1.00
C ASP A 258 4.68 21.53 0.83
N ARG A 259 5.26 22.35 -0.06
CA ARG A 259 6.69 22.31 -0.39
C ARG A 259 7.59 22.65 0.80
N ASP A 260 7.14 23.51 1.71
CA ASP A 260 7.96 23.95 2.84
C ASP A 260 7.97 22.90 3.94
N LEU A 261 6.85 22.21 4.17
CA LEU A 261 6.82 21.01 5.01
C LEU A 261 7.79 19.94 4.51
N LEU A 262 7.81 19.65 3.21
CA LEU A 262 8.74 18.68 2.61
C LEU A 262 10.21 19.09 2.78
N ARG A 263 10.55 20.36 2.54
CA ARG A 263 11.91 20.89 2.75
C ARG A 263 12.34 20.78 4.20
N ASN A 264 11.46 21.16 5.12
CA ASN A 264 11.70 21.11 6.56
C ASN A 264 11.81 19.68 7.09
N PHE A 265 11.09 18.74 6.49
CA PHE A 265 11.21 17.31 6.80
C PHE A 265 12.55 16.77 6.30
N ILE A 266 12.93 17.02 5.04
CA ILE A 266 14.23 16.58 4.48
C ILE A 266 15.41 17.06 5.32
N ALA A 267 15.37 18.33 5.74
CA ALA A 267 16.45 18.95 6.50
C ALA A 267 16.73 18.24 7.83
N THR A 268 15.70 17.65 8.46
CA THR A 268 15.85 16.94 9.74
C THR A 268 15.94 15.42 9.56
N ALA A 269 15.14 14.86 8.66
CA ALA A 269 15.01 13.42 8.46
C ALA A 269 16.20 12.81 7.71
N MET A 270 16.79 13.54 6.76
CA MET A 270 17.85 13.03 5.90
C MET A 270 18.89 14.10 5.50
N PRO A 271 19.54 14.75 6.48
CA PRO A 271 20.59 15.73 6.19
C PRO A 271 21.68 15.10 5.32
N PHE A 272 22.11 15.82 4.29
CA PHE A 272 23.09 15.36 3.29
C PHE A 272 22.72 14.10 2.49
N GLY A 273 21.49 13.60 2.57
CA GLY A 273 20.99 12.52 1.73
C GLY A 273 20.98 11.15 2.39
N THR A 274 21.43 11.01 3.64
CA THR A 274 21.34 9.76 4.40
C THR A 274 20.13 9.83 5.33
N PRO A 275 19.12 8.96 5.18
CA PRO A 275 18.00 8.87 6.11
C PRO A 275 18.47 8.56 7.54
N LEU A 276 18.00 9.36 8.50
CA LEU A 276 18.28 9.23 9.93
C LEU A 276 17.00 8.90 10.70
N ASP A 277 15.95 9.72 10.53
CA ASP A 277 14.64 9.52 11.16
C ASP A 277 13.53 9.99 10.23
N LEU A 278 12.78 9.02 9.68
CA LEU A 278 11.68 9.26 8.77
C LEU A 278 10.32 9.45 9.48
N SER A 279 10.30 9.45 10.81
CA SER A 279 9.07 9.68 11.58
C SER A 279 8.70 11.16 11.60
N LEU A 280 7.68 11.55 10.84
CA LEU A 280 7.19 12.94 10.82
C LEU A 280 6.73 13.41 12.20
N SER A 281 6.06 12.54 12.96
CA SER A 281 5.58 12.84 14.31
C SER A 281 6.74 13.05 15.28
N ASN A 282 7.79 12.21 15.23
CA ASN A 282 8.97 12.38 16.08
C ASN A 282 9.72 13.66 15.73
N ASN A 283 9.94 13.93 14.44
CA ASN A 283 10.56 15.18 13.97
C ASN A 283 9.78 16.42 14.44
N SER A 284 8.44 16.37 14.39
CA SER A 284 7.57 17.47 14.85
C SER A 284 7.64 17.63 16.37
N ALA A 285 7.65 16.53 17.12
CA ALA A 285 7.81 16.52 18.58
C ALA A 285 9.16 17.11 19.02
N ILE A 286 10.26 16.77 18.35
CA ILE A 286 11.59 17.34 18.60
C ILE A 286 11.57 18.85 18.38
N LYS A 287 10.96 19.32 17.29
CA LYS A 287 10.87 20.76 16.98
C LYS A 287 10.01 21.51 17.99
N ALA A 288 8.90 20.93 18.44
CA ALA A 288 7.96 21.57 19.35
C ALA A 288 8.48 21.63 20.79
N ASN A 289 9.09 20.53 21.28
CA ASN A 289 9.45 20.39 22.68
C ASN A 289 10.95 20.59 22.95
N GLY A 290 11.79 20.50 21.91
CA GLY A 290 13.24 20.49 22.05
C GLY A 290 13.76 19.32 22.91
N PHE A 291 15.06 19.35 23.19
CA PHE A 291 15.62 18.60 24.32
C PHE A 291 15.52 19.51 25.55
N SER A 292 14.46 19.37 26.34
CA SER A 292 14.24 20.26 27.48
C SER A 292 15.38 20.20 28.49
N SER A 293 15.94 21.35 28.86
CA SER A 293 16.95 21.45 29.93
C SER A 293 16.35 21.33 31.34
N THR A 294 15.03 21.39 31.47
CA THR A 294 14.33 21.38 32.78
C THR A 294 14.03 19.97 33.30
N ASP A 295 14.06 18.96 32.43
CA ASP A 295 14.00 17.53 32.78
C ASP A 295 15.14 16.81 32.06
N PRO A 296 16.39 16.96 32.53
CA PRO A 296 17.48 16.17 31.97
C PRO A 296 17.15 14.68 32.15
N PRO A 297 17.45 13.82 31.16
CA PRO A 297 17.38 12.38 31.39
C PRO A 297 18.25 12.02 32.60
N PRO A 298 17.89 10.98 33.36
CA PRO A 298 18.71 10.53 34.48
C PRO A 298 20.18 10.43 34.04
N GLN A 299 21.12 11.00 34.81
CA GLN A 299 22.52 11.18 34.37
C GLN A 299 23.22 9.87 33.96
N GLU A 300 22.68 8.72 34.39
CA GLU A 300 23.18 7.37 34.08
C GLU A 300 22.54 6.73 32.83
N LEU A 301 21.44 7.28 32.31
CA LEU A 301 20.67 6.72 31.19
C LEU A 301 20.69 7.67 29.98
N LYS A 302 21.23 7.18 28.86
CA LYS A 302 21.14 7.91 27.58
C LYS A 302 19.69 7.88 27.08
N GLN A 303 19.13 9.05 26.80
CA GLN A 303 17.81 9.18 26.21
C GLN A 303 17.82 8.66 24.77
N PRO A 304 16.93 7.72 24.39
CA PRO A 304 16.91 7.17 23.05
C PRO A 304 16.31 8.16 22.03
N ALA A 305 16.72 8.05 20.77
CA ALA A 305 16.35 8.98 19.70
C ALA A 305 14.83 9.06 19.42
N TRP A 306 14.10 7.98 19.70
CA TRP A 306 12.64 7.89 19.54
C TRP A 306 11.84 8.42 20.74
N LYS A 307 12.52 8.97 21.75
CA LYS A 307 11.89 9.55 22.94
C LYS A 307 12.43 10.97 23.15
N PRO A 308 11.97 11.97 22.39
CA PRO A 308 12.55 13.31 22.40
C PRO A 308 12.25 14.10 23.68
N TYR A 309 11.15 13.75 24.37
CA TYR A 309 10.80 14.28 25.68
C TYR A 309 10.27 13.15 26.58
N LEU A 310 10.15 13.42 27.89
CA LEU A 310 9.62 12.46 28.85
C LEU A 310 8.10 12.64 28.99
N TYR A 311 7.37 11.53 28.96
CA TYR A 311 5.94 11.54 29.23
C TYR A 311 5.67 11.95 30.69
N LYS A 312 4.61 12.72 30.91
CA LYS A 312 4.09 13.11 32.22
C LYS A 312 2.58 12.90 32.23
N GLY A 313 2.06 12.26 33.28
CA GLY A 313 0.62 12.07 33.42
C GLY A 313 0.22 10.67 33.89
N LYS A 314 -1.05 10.33 33.67
CA LYS A 314 -1.59 9.01 34.06
C LYS A 314 -0.84 7.92 33.31
N GLN A 315 -0.30 6.95 34.05
CA GLN A 315 0.46 5.87 33.45
C GLN A 315 -0.44 4.71 33.02
N ARG A 316 -0.21 4.15 31.82
CA ARG A 316 -0.86 2.94 31.29
C ARG A 316 -0.10 2.38 30.09
N LEU A 317 -0.30 1.09 29.82
CA LEU A 317 0.28 0.39 28.67
C LEU A 317 -0.81 -0.33 27.90
N LEU A 318 -0.88 -0.10 26.60
CA LEU A 318 -1.87 -0.73 25.74
C LEU A 318 -1.19 -1.47 24.60
N PHE A 319 -1.65 -2.68 24.33
CA PHE A 319 -1.26 -3.48 23.19
C PHE A 319 -2.47 -3.81 22.32
N THR A 320 -2.30 -3.72 21.01
CA THR A 320 -3.29 -4.16 20.04
C THR A 320 -2.61 -5.01 18.98
N ILE A 321 -3.08 -6.25 18.83
CA ILE A 321 -2.71 -7.07 17.66
C ILE A 321 -3.68 -6.74 16.55
N HIS A 322 -3.17 -6.25 15.42
CA HIS A 322 -3.94 -6.05 14.20
C HIS A 322 -3.45 -7.04 13.15
N GLU A 323 -4.34 -7.85 12.62
CA GLU A 323 -4.03 -8.78 11.54
C GLU A 323 -4.86 -8.47 10.31
N THR A 324 -4.22 -8.58 9.16
CA THR A 324 -4.84 -8.47 7.85
C THR A 324 -4.72 -9.82 7.16
N VAL A 325 -5.86 -10.42 6.80
CA VAL A 325 -5.91 -11.70 6.10
C VAL A 325 -6.05 -11.44 4.61
N ASN A 326 -5.06 -11.88 3.84
CA ASN A 326 -5.12 -11.91 2.38
C ASN A 326 -5.46 -13.32 1.95
N ALA A 327 -6.33 -13.47 0.95
CA ALA A 327 -6.71 -14.79 0.48
C ALA A 327 -7.23 -14.75 -0.96
N ALA A 328 -6.94 -15.79 -1.73
CA ALA A 328 -7.58 -16.04 -3.01
C ALA A 328 -8.21 -17.44 -2.98
N MET A 329 -9.55 -17.48 -2.94
CA MET A 329 -10.30 -18.74 -2.99
C MET A 329 -10.61 -19.05 -4.46
N TYR A 330 -10.00 -20.08 -5.00
CA TYR A 330 -10.22 -20.55 -6.37
C TYR A 330 -11.34 -21.58 -6.44
N ASP A 331 -11.49 -22.39 -5.39
CA ASP A 331 -12.44 -23.52 -5.34
C ASP A 331 -12.36 -24.40 -6.60
N ARG A 332 -11.13 -24.74 -6.99
CA ARG A 332 -10.80 -25.60 -8.14
C ARG A 332 -9.81 -26.68 -7.72
N ASP A 333 -10.02 -27.90 -8.20
CA ASP A 333 -9.14 -29.04 -7.87
C ASP A 333 -7.70 -28.82 -8.36
N GLU A 334 -7.51 -28.07 -9.45
CA GLU A 334 -6.18 -27.85 -10.04
C GLU A 334 -5.39 -26.71 -9.39
N ILE A 335 -6.06 -25.78 -8.70
CA ILE A 335 -5.45 -24.56 -8.16
C ILE A 335 -5.79 -24.45 -6.67
N PRO A 336 -4.81 -24.63 -5.78
CA PRO A 336 -5.06 -24.54 -4.35
C PRO A 336 -5.41 -23.11 -3.93
N ASP A 337 -6.36 -23.00 -3.01
CA ASP A 337 -6.65 -21.74 -2.33
C ASP A 337 -5.40 -21.22 -1.60
N SER A 338 -5.20 -19.91 -1.64
CA SER A 338 -4.11 -19.26 -0.90
C SER A 338 -4.66 -18.42 0.25
N VAL A 339 -3.96 -18.45 1.39
CA VAL A 339 -4.29 -17.61 2.55
C VAL A 339 -3.01 -17.24 3.28
N SER A 340 -2.85 -15.95 3.61
CA SER A 340 -1.73 -15.45 4.39
C SER A 340 -2.21 -14.40 5.38
N VAL A 341 -1.47 -14.28 6.49
CA VAL A 341 -1.77 -13.34 7.57
C VAL A 341 -0.61 -12.36 7.69
N ALA A 342 -0.88 -11.08 7.46
CA ALA A 342 0.03 -9.99 7.77
C ALA A 342 -0.39 -9.38 9.11
N GLY A 343 0.42 -9.57 10.16
CA GLY A 343 0.12 -9.09 11.50
C GLY A 343 1.05 -7.97 11.95
N GLN A 344 0.55 -7.15 12.85
CA GLN A 344 1.32 -6.13 13.56
C GLN A 344 0.89 -6.04 15.02
N ILE A 345 1.86 -5.81 15.90
CA ILE A 345 1.59 -5.49 17.31
C ILE A 345 1.80 -3.99 17.50
N ASN A 346 0.71 -3.29 17.74
CA ASN A 346 0.69 -1.87 18.04
C ASN A 346 0.80 -1.68 19.56
N CYS A 347 1.56 -0.68 19.97
CA CYS A 347 1.77 -0.36 21.37
C CYS A 347 1.56 1.13 21.59
N ARG A 348 0.94 1.47 22.72
CA ARG A 348 0.93 2.83 23.28
C ARG A 348 1.38 2.73 24.73
N ALA A 349 2.53 3.33 25.02
CA ALA A 349 3.09 3.36 26.36
C ALA A 349 3.03 4.80 26.92
N GLU A 350 2.04 5.04 27.77
CA GLU A 350 1.96 6.27 28.56
C GLU A 350 2.72 6.00 29.86
N LEU A 351 4.05 6.02 29.84
CA LEU A 351 4.88 5.69 30.99
C LEU A 351 5.90 6.81 31.25
N GLU A 352 5.97 7.26 32.50
CA GLU A 352 6.89 8.32 32.93
C GLU A 352 8.34 7.83 32.97
N GLY A 353 9.29 8.74 32.74
CA GLY A 353 10.72 8.41 32.72
C GLY A 353 11.16 7.59 31.50
N LEU A 354 12.15 6.73 31.68
CA LEU A 354 12.72 5.85 30.64
C LEU A 354 12.60 4.37 31.04
N PRO A 355 11.37 3.82 31.12
CA PRO A 355 11.21 2.44 31.58
C PRO A 355 11.49 1.44 30.46
N ASP A 356 12.05 0.30 30.85
CA ASP A 356 12.09 -0.91 30.04
C ASP A 356 10.79 -1.68 30.22
N VAL A 357 10.15 -2.04 29.13
CA VAL A 357 8.97 -2.91 29.10
C VAL A 357 9.40 -4.26 28.57
N SER A 358 8.99 -5.33 29.24
CA SER A 358 9.25 -6.70 28.79
C SER A 358 8.01 -7.58 28.88
N PHE A 359 7.80 -8.42 27.88
CA PHE A 359 6.71 -9.41 27.90
C PHE A 359 7.05 -10.66 27.07
N PRO A 360 6.55 -11.85 27.47
CA PRO A 360 6.61 -13.04 26.64
C PRO A 360 5.55 -12.98 25.55
N LEU A 361 5.94 -13.17 24.29
CA LEU A 361 4.99 -13.27 23.19
C LEU A 361 4.49 -14.72 23.05
N VAL A 362 3.19 -14.92 23.19
CA VAL A 362 2.56 -16.25 23.14
C VAL A 362 2.10 -16.54 21.71
N GLY A 363 2.29 -17.77 21.23
CA GLY A 363 1.80 -18.24 19.93
C GLY A 363 2.83 -18.20 18.79
N LEU A 364 4.03 -17.64 19.03
CA LEU A 364 5.09 -17.51 18.02
C LEU A 364 5.48 -18.84 17.38
N SER A 365 5.63 -19.89 18.18
CA SER A 365 6.00 -21.25 17.72
C SER A 365 4.88 -21.96 16.94
N THR A 366 3.62 -21.54 17.14
CA THR A 366 2.45 -22.14 16.48
C THR A 366 1.96 -21.36 15.27
N ALA A 367 2.42 -20.11 15.10
CA ALA A 367 1.92 -19.20 14.09
C ALA A 367 2.51 -19.44 12.68
N HIS A 368 3.43 -20.40 12.51
CA HIS A 368 4.15 -20.63 11.25
C HIS A 368 4.68 -19.31 10.66
N ILE A 369 5.53 -18.63 11.43
CA ILE A 369 6.07 -17.31 11.06
C ILE A 369 7.02 -17.45 9.87
N GLU A 370 6.70 -16.75 8.78
CA GLU A 370 7.53 -16.68 7.57
C GLU A 370 8.53 -15.52 7.66
N ALA A 371 8.07 -14.38 8.17
CA ALA A 371 8.89 -13.18 8.35
C ALA A 371 8.49 -12.43 9.61
N ILE A 372 9.46 -11.80 10.27
CA ILE A 372 9.23 -10.95 11.44
C ILE A 372 10.19 -9.76 11.42
N SER A 373 9.70 -8.60 11.85
CA SER A 373 10.50 -7.39 12.02
C SER A 373 10.07 -6.65 13.27
N PHE A 374 11.00 -5.93 13.87
CA PHE A 374 10.79 -5.21 15.12
C PHE A 374 11.09 -3.73 14.95
N HIS A 375 10.40 -2.92 15.74
CA HIS A 375 10.77 -1.52 15.90
C HIS A 375 12.18 -1.41 16.50
N PRO A 376 12.99 -0.42 16.10
CA PRO A 376 14.35 -0.21 16.64
C PRO A 376 14.43 -0.04 18.16
N CYS A 377 13.31 0.21 18.83
CA CYS A 377 13.25 0.29 20.29
C CYS A 377 13.35 -1.07 20.99
N ALA A 378 13.17 -2.17 20.26
CA ALA A 378 13.20 -3.52 20.81
C ALA A 378 14.62 -4.09 20.83
N GLN A 379 15.00 -4.64 21.98
CA GLN A 379 16.19 -5.43 22.20
C GLN A 379 15.80 -6.90 22.04
N VAL A 380 15.94 -7.41 20.82
CA VAL A 380 15.60 -8.81 20.51
C VAL A 380 16.85 -9.67 20.69
N PRO A 381 16.84 -10.72 21.54
CA PRO A 381 17.97 -11.63 21.67
C PRO A 381 18.26 -12.32 20.34
N ALA A 382 19.55 -12.40 19.95
CA ALA A 382 19.99 -13.03 18.69
C ALA A 382 19.72 -14.55 18.60
N HIS A 383 19.22 -15.19 19.67
CA HIS A 383 19.10 -16.65 19.78
C HIS A 383 17.65 -17.11 19.95
N GLY A 384 17.12 -17.75 18.90
CA GLY A 384 16.00 -18.70 18.97
C GLY A 384 14.59 -18.10 19.07
N ILE A 385 13.65 -18.79 18.42
CA ILE A 385 12.22 -18.44 18.33
C ILE A 385 11.47 -18.83 19.62
N ASP A 386 11.99 -19.79 20.40
CA ASP A 386 11.15 -20.54 21.33
C ASP A 386 10.78 -19.85 22.65
N LYS A 387 11.42 -18.74 23.04
CA LYS A 387 11.06 -17.95 24.25
C LYS A 387 11.48 -16.47 24.13
N GLN A 388 10.96 -15.76 23.12
CA GLN A 388 11.25 -14.33 22.99
C GLN A 388 10.49 -13.53 24.04
N ASN A 389 11.17 -13.24 25.16
CA ASN A 389 10.84 -12.07 25.95
C ASN A 389 11.28 -10.85 25.14
N ILE A 390 10.30 -10.10 24.61
CA ILE A 390 10.57 -8.85 23.92
C ILE A 390 10.83 -7.81 25.00
N VAL A 391 12.02 -7.20 25.00
CA VAL A 391 12.39 -6.09 25.89
C VAL A 391 12.53 -4.83 25.05
N PHE A 392 11.94 -3.71 25.46
CA PHE A 392 12.00 -2.47 24.69
C PHE A 392 11.80 -1.24 25.54
N GLN A 393 12.36 -0.11 25.08
CA GLN A 393 12.10 1.22 25.64
C GLN A 393 11.10 1.95 24.75
N PRO A 394 9.82 2.04 25.12
CA PRO A 394 8.79 2.48 24.19
C PRO A 394 8.96 3.93 23.73
N PRO A 395 8.77 4.20 22.42
CA PRO A 395 8.46 5.53 21.91
C PRO A 395 7.21 6.16 22.54
N LEU A 396 7.04 7.45 22.28
CA LEU A 396 5.84 8.19 22.64
C LEU A 396 4.74 7.99 21.60
N GLY A 397 3.48 8.13 22.02
CA GLY A 397 2.31 7.95 21.15
C GLY A 397 2.06 6.49 20.80
N ASN A 398 1.24 6.25 19.78
CA ASN A 398 1.05 4.90 19.26
C ASN A 398 2.17 4.58 18.25
N PHE A 399 2.72 3.37 18.33
CA PHE A 399 3.73 2.91 17.39
C PHE A 399 3.55 1.42 17.12
N VAL A 400 4.08 0.94 15.99
CA VAL A 400 4.12 -0.49 15.68
C VAL A 400 5.39 -1.07 16.32
N LEU A 401 5.22 -1.93 17.32
CA LEU A 401 6.33 -2.60 18.00
C LEU A 401 6.95 -3.71 17.16
N MET A 402 6.13 -4.48 16.46
CA MET A 402 6.59 -5.54 15.56
C MET A 402 5.59 -5.82 14.44
N ARG A 403 6.08 -6.36 13.33
CA ARG A 403 5.30 -6.86 12.19
C ARG A 403 5.69 -8.30 11.92
N TYR A 404 4.75 -9.10 11.48
CA TYR A 404 4.98 -10.50 11.14
C TYR A 404 4.14 -10.94 9.95
N GLN A 405 4.63 -11.95 9.23
CA GLN A 405 3.87 -12.73 8.27
C GLN A 405 3.75 -14.15 8.79
N ALA A 406 2.54 -14.69 8.73
CA ALA A 406 2.16 -15.96 9.34
C ALA A 406 1.18 -16.73 8.46
N GLY A 407 1.17 -18.05 8.62
CA GLY A 407 0.12 -18.90 8.08
C GLY A 407 -1.21 -18.71 8.84
N CYS A 408 -2.33 -18.99 8.16
CA CYS A 408 -3.64 -19.00 8.80
C CYS A 408 -3.96 -20.40 9.37
N GLY A 409 -3.59 -20.65 10.63
CA GLY A 409 -3.61 -22.00 11.22
C GLY A 409 -4.99 -22.68 11.36
N LEU A 410 -6.10 -21.96 11.22
CA LEU A 410 -7.46 -22.52 11.18
C LEU A 410 -8.08 -22.51 9.77
N GLY A 411 -7.32 -22.05 8.77
CA GLY A 411 -7.82 -21.80 7.42
C GLY A 411 -8.58 -20.48 7.29
N PRO A 412 -8.99 -20.10 6.07
CA PRO A 412 -9.66 -18.85 5.76
C PRO A 412 -10.93 -18.62 6.63
N PRO A 413 -11.11 -17.43 7.25
CA PRO A 413 -12.31 -17.10 8.02
C PRO A 413 -13.60 -17.06 7.20
N VAL A 414 -13.49 -16.90 5.87
CA VAL A 414 -14.60 -16.81 4.93
C VAL A 414 -14.28 -17.69 3.72
N LYS A 415 -14.69 -18.96 3.75
CA LYS A 415 -14.59 -19.83 2.58
C LYS A 415 -15.74 -19.56 1.64
N GLY A 416 -15.52 -19.62 0.33
CA GLY A 416 -16.64 -19.49 -0.59
C GLY A 416 -16.34 -19.89 -2.03
N PHE A 417 -17.41 -20.33 -2.66
CA PHE A 417 -17.54 -20.59 -4.08
C PHE A 417 -18.18 -19.38 -4.75
N TYR A 418 -17.60 -18.94 -5.86
CA TYR A 418 -18.16 -17.90 -6.72
C TYR A 418 -18.19 -18.36 -8.18
N GLN A 419 -19.33 -18.18 -8.80
CA GLN A 419 -19.52 -18.42 -10.22
C GLN A 419 -20.33 -17.27 -10.82
N LEU A 420 -19.84 -16.71 -11.93
CA LEU A 420 -20.57 -15.78 -12.78
C LEU A 420 -20.43 -16.25 -14.23
N SER A 421 -21.55 -16.47 -14.90
CA SER A 421 -21.61 -16.79 -16.33
C SER A 421 -22.47 -15.78 -17.07
N MET A 422 -22.04 -15.39 -18.27
CA MET A 422 -22.85 -14.57 -19.16
C MET A 422 -23.83 -15.48 -19.92
N VAL A 423 -25.13 -15.21 -19.77
CA VAL A 423 -26.22 -15.88 -20.48
C VAL A 423 -26.46 -15.22 -21.84
N SER A 424 -26.26 -13.90 -21.92
CA SER A 424 -26.23 -13.13 -23.16
C SER A 424 -25.19 -12.00 -23.04
N GLU A 425 -25.05 -11.14 -24.06
CA GLU A 425 -24.13 -9.99 -24.01
C GLU A 425 -24.40 -9.08 -22.80
N ASP A 426 -25.68 -8.87 -22.48
CA ASP A 426 -26.14 -7.93 -21.45
C ASP A 426 -26.72 -8.62 -20.22
N GLU A 427 -26.68 -9.95 -20.11
CA GLU A 427 -27.26 -10.68 -18.99
C GLU A 427 -26.31 -11.71 -18.40
N GLY A 428 -26.02 -11.60 -17.11
CA GLY A 428 -25.20 -12.55 -16.35
C GLY A 428 -26.01 -13.27 -15.27
N ALA A 429 -25.71 -14.55 -15.05
CA ALA A 429 -26.22 -15.35 -13.93
C ALA A 429 -25.07 -15.67 -12.97
N PHE A 430 -25.31 -15.55 -11.67
CA PHE A 430 -24.29 -15.78 -10.66
C PHE A 430 -24.77 -16.65 -9.51
N LEU A 431 -23.81 -17.26 -8.81
CA LEU A 431 -24.01 -18.04 -7.62
C LEU A 431 -22.84 -17.84 -6.65
N PHE A 432 -23.18 -17.49 -5.40
CA PHE A 432 -22.28 -17.61 -4.26
C PHE A 432 -22.74 -18.74 -3.33
N LYS A 433 -21.76 -19.46 -2.76
CA LYS A 433 -21.95 -20.31 -1.57
C LYS A 433 -20.82 -20.03 -0.61
N VAL A 434 -21.11 -19.70 0.64
CA VAL A 434 -20.10 -19.23 1.59
C VAL A 434 -20.25 -19.88 2.95
N HIS A 435 -19.12 -20.12 3.62
CA HIS A 435 -19.03 -20.63 4.98
C HIS A 435 -18.19 -19.65 5.80
N LEU A 436 -18.83 -19.00 6.78
CA LEU A 436 -18.19 -18.05 7.67
C LEU A 436 -17.79 -18.71 8.98
N MET A 437 -16.59 -18.38 9.48
CA MET A 437 -16.09 -18.71 10.81
C MET A 437 -16.09 -20.22 11.13
N GLU A 438 -15.92 -21.07 10.11
CA GLU A 438 -15.80 -22.52 10.30
C GLU A 438 -14.56 -22.86 11.15
N GLY A 439 -14.75 -23.59 12.25
CA GLY A 439 -13.66 -23.95 13.17
C GLY A 439 -13.22 -22.83 14.13
N TYR A 440 -13.67 -21.59 13.92
CA TYR A 440 -13.40 -20.46 14.80
C TYR A 440 -14.31 -20.49 16.04
N LYS A 441 -13.73 -20.23 17.22
CA LYS A 441 -14.43 -20.30 18.52
C LYS A 441 -14.33 -18.97 19.27
N ALA A 442 -15.22 -18.76 20.25
CA ALA A 442 -15.10 -17.65 21.19
C ALA A 442 -13.69 -17.63 21.83
N PRO A 443 -13.09 -16.44 22.06
CA PRO A 443 -13.71 -15.12 22.05
C PRO A 443 -13.79 -14.45 20.66
N MET A 444 -13.38 -15.11 19.58
CA MET A 444 -13.45 -14.53 18.24
C MET A 444 -14.89 -14.27 17.81
N SER A 445 -15.14 -13.06 17.33
CA SER A 445 -16.45 -12.60 16.91
C SER A 445 -16.34 -11.81 15.61
N MET A 446 -16.95 -12.29 14.53
CA MET A 446 -17.06 -11.54 13.28
C MET A 446 -18.13 -10.45 13.44
N GLU A 447 -17.72 -9.19 13.31
CA GLU A 447 -18.59 -8.00 13.45
C GLU A 447 -19.41 -7.73 12.19
N PHE A 448 -18.80 -7.89 11.01
CA PHE A 448 -19.47 -7.80 9.72
C PHE A 448 -18.76 -8.66 8.67
N CYS A 449 -19.48 -9.00 7.60
CA CYS A 449 -18.95 -9.64 6.41
C CYS A 449 -19.76 -9.19 5.19
N THR A 450 -19.08 -8.64 4.20
CA THR A 450 -19.65 -8.12 2.96
C THR A 450 -18.89 -8.70 1.76
N ILE A 451 -19.61 -9.17 0.76
CA ILE A 451 -19.03 -9.60 -0.52
C ILE A 451 -19.45 -8.59 -1.58
N THR A 452 -18.49 -8.05 -2.33
CA THR A 452 -18.72 -7.08 -3.39
C THR A 452 -18.37 -7.70 -4.73
N MET A 453 -19.34 -7.75 -5.63
CA MET A 453 -19.15 -8.14 -7.03
C MET A 453 -19.09 -6.86 -7.88
N PRO A 454 -17.89 -6.45 -8.35
CA PRO A 454 -17.70 -5.20 -9.07
C PRO A 454 -18.01 -5.35 -10.56
N PHE A 455 -18.53 -4.28 -11.18
CA PHE A 455 -18.76 -4.15 -12.61
C PHE A 455 -18.26 -2.81 -13.19
N PRO A 456 -16.94 -2.55 -13.21
CA PRO A 456 -16.42 -1.20 -13.48
C PRO A 456 -16.76 -0.62 -14.85
N ARG A 457 -16.96 -1.47 -15.87
CA ARG A 457 -17.22 -1.07 -17.26
C ARG A 457 -18.65 -1.32 -17.72
N ARG A 458 -19.51 -1.83 -16.85
CA ARG A 458 -20.89 -2.17 -17.20
C ARG A 458 -21.84 -1.58 -16.17
N ARG A 459 -22.87 -0.92 -16.66
CA ARG A 459 -23.91 -0.35 -15.79
C ARG A 459 -25.02 -1.36 -15.58
N ILE A 460 -25.38 -1.60 -14.32
CA ILE A 460 -26.50 -2.46 -13.95
C ILE A 460 -27.81 -1.71 -14.22
N VAL A 461 -28.71 -2.31 -15.00
CA VAL A 461 -30.07 -1.78 -15.25
C VAL A 461 -31.14 -2.56 -14.50
N ALA A 462 -30.91 -3.85 -14.25
CA ALA A 462 -31.78 -4.65 -13.41
C ALA A 462 -30.97 -5.70 -12.66
N PHE A 463 -31.44 -6.05 -11.47
CA PHE A 463 -30.86 -7.05 -10.60
C PHE A 463 -32.00 -7.89 -10.02
N ASP A 464 -31.88 -9.21 -10.11
CA ASP A 464 -32.78 -10.16 -9.46
C ASP A 464 -31.95 -11.20 -8.69
N GLY A 465 -32.27 -11.44 -7.43
CA GLY A 465 -31.50 -12.34 -6.60
C GLY A 465 -31.89 -12.21 -5.13
N THR A 466 -32.03 -13.36 -4.46
CA THR A 466 -32.43 -13.41 -3.05
C THR A 466 -31.40 -14.24 -2.28
N PRO A 467 -30.59 -13.61 -1.40
CA PRO A 467 -29.65 -14.37 -0.58
C PRO A 467 -30.38 -15.13 0.52
N SER A 468 -29.82 -16.26 0.96
CA SER A 468 -30.35 -17.04 2.08
C SER A 468 -30.17 -16.34 3.43
N ALA A 469 -29.23 -15.39 3.52
CA ALA A 469 -28.93 -14.60 4.71
C ALA A 469 -28.41 -13.21 4.34
N GLY A 470 -28.61 -12.25 5.25
CA GLY A 470 -28.10 -10.89 5.08
C GLY A 470 -28.98 -10.01 4.18
N THR A 471 -28.39 -8.96 3.64
CA THR A 471 -29.07 -7.97 2.78
C THR A 471 -28.22 -7.66 1.55
N VAL A 472 -28.85 -7.19 0.48
CA VAL A 472 -28.20 -6.82 -0.77
C VAL A 472 -28.37 -5.34 -1.02
N LEU A 473 -27.31 -4.69 -1.49
CA LEU A 473 -27.35 -3.35 -2.04
C LEU A 473 -26.75 -3.36 -3.43
N THR A 474 -27.32 -2.57 -4.33
CA THR A 474 -26.84 -2.44 -5.69
C THR A 474 -26.44 -0.99 -5.93
N THR A 475 -25.31 -0.81 -6.59
CA THR A 475 -24.90 0.48 -7.16
C THR A 475 -24.99 0.39 -8.69
N GLU A 476 -24.65 1.48 -9.38
CA GLU A 476 -24.57 1.49 -10.84
C GLU A 476 -23.58 0.45 -11.39
N HIS A 477 -22.52 0.15 -10.63
CA HIS A 477 -21.38 -0.65 -11.06
C HIS A 477 -20.97 -1.73 -10.05
N SER A 478 -21.83 -2.12 -9.09
CA SER A 478 -21.52 -3.20 -8.16
C SER A 478 -22.76 -3.78 -7.51
N VAL A 479 -22.66 -5.04 -7.10
CA VAL A 479 -23.60 -5.69 -6.18
C VAL A 479 -22.88 -5.99 -4.87
N GLU A 480 -23.38 -5.48 -3.76
CA GLU A 480 -22.88 -5.70 -2.41
C GLU A 480 -23.81 -6.63 -1.64
N TRP A 481 -23.31 -7.78 -1.23
CA TRP A 481 -23.99 -8.71 -0.34
C TRP A 481 -23.45 -8.60 1.08
N ARG A 482 -24.22 -7.98 1.97
CA ARG A 482 -23.92 -7.85 3.40
C ARG A 482 -24.49 -9.06 4.14
N ILE A 483 -23.70 -10.11 4.28
CA ILE A 483 -24.09 -11.37 4.93
C ILE A 483 -24.33 -11.13 6.42
N LEU A 484 -23.42 -10.40 7.06
CA LEU A 484 -23.51 -9.96 8.45
C LEU A 484 -23.49 -8.43 8.51
N GLY A 485 -24.48 -7.82 9.15
CA GLY A 485 -24.62 -6.37 9.28
C GLY A 485 -25.50 -5.94 10.48
N ASN A 486 -25.43 -4.66 10.82
CA ASN A 486 -26.21 -3.92 11.83
C ASN A 486 -26.54 -4.72 13.11
N GLY A 487 -25.53 -4.86 13.99
CA GLY A 487 -25.71 -5.33 15.37
C GLY A 487 -25.76 -6.85 15.56
N ARG A 488 -25.65 -7.64 14.47
CA ARG A 488 -25.50 -9.11 14.54
C ARG A 488 -24.04 -9.49 14.37
N SER A 489 -23.40 -9.94 15.46
CA SER A 489 -22.07 -10.54 15.40
C SER A 489 -22.15 -12.07 15.44
N LEU A 490 -21.19 -12.73 14.78
CA LEU A 490 -21.06 -14.18 14.77
C LEU A 490 -19.93 -14.58 15.71
N SER A 491 -20.26 -15.06 16.91
CA SER A 491 -19.30 -15.48 17.94
C SER A 491 -19.54 -16.94 18.32
N GLY A 492 -18.50 -17.77 18.22
CA GLY A 492 -18.54 -19.19 18.58
C GLY A 492 -19.49 -20.06 17.74
N LYS A 493 -19.89 -19.59 16.55
CA LYS A 493 -20.77 -20.29 15.60
C LYS A 493 -20.26 -20.08 14.18
N SER A 494 -20.54 -21.02 13.29
CA SER A 494 -20.39 -20.86 11.84
C SER A 494 -21.72 -20.46 11.19
N LEU A 495 -21.64 -19.88 9.99
CA LEU A 495 -22.81 -19.57 9.17
C LEU A 495 -22.55 -20.03 7.74
N GLU A 496 -23.49 -20.77 7.17
CA GLU A 496 -23.52 -21.09 5.74
C GLU A 496 -24.57 -20.23 5.07
N ALA A 497 -24.23 -19.66 3.91
CA ALA A 497 -25.16 -18.85 3.15
C ALA A 497 -24.96 -19.02 1.64
N THR A 498 -26.03 -18.83 0.88
CA THR A 498 -26.02 -18.89 -0.57
C THR A 498 -26.67 -17.66 -1.16
N PHE A 499 -26.22 -17.26 -2.34
CA PHE A 499 -26.78 -16.11 -3.04
C PHE A 499 -26.76 -16.34 -4.56
N PRO A 500 -27.84 -16.91 -5.12
CA PRO A 500 -28.06 -16.97 -6.55
C PRO A 500 -28.75 -15.69 -7.07
N GLY A 501 -28.50 -15.36 -8.33
CA GLY A 501 -29.22 -14.27 -9.00
C GLY A 501 -28.85 -14.07 -10.46
N THR A 502 -29.48 -13.07 -11.07
CA THR A 502 -29.23 -12.59 -12.42
C THR A 502 -29.05 -11.06 -12.43
N ILE A 503 -28.26 -10.59 -13.37
CA ILE A 503 -27.92 -9.17 -13.54
C ILE A 503 -28.09 -8.83 -15.00
N LYS A 504 -28.82 -7.75 -15.26
CA LYS A 504 -28.93 -7.16 -16.60
C LYS A 504 -28.14 -5.87 -16.64
N PHE A 505 -27.37 -5.72 -17.72
CA PHE A 505 -26.55 -4.56 -18.00
C PHE A 505 -27.20 -3.68 -19.05
N SER A 506 -26.82 -2.41 -19.08
CA SER A 506 -27.20 -1.53 -20.19
C SER A 506 -26.51 -2.02 -21.46
N PRO A 507 -27.22 -2.10 -22.60
CA PRO A 507 -26.61 -2.43 -23.88
C PRO A 507 -25.43 -1.52 -24.17
N LEU A 508 -24.35 -2.08 -24.69
CA LEU A 508 -23.21 -1.31 -25.14
C LEU A 508 -23.66 -0.46 -26.34
N GLN A 509 -23.90 0.83 -26.12
CA GLN A 509 -24.08 1.72 -27.26
C GLN A 509 -22.75 1.78 -27.99
N SER A 510 -22.67 1.17 -29.18
CA SER A 510 -21.71 1.57 -30.20
C SER A 510 -21.70 3.10 -30.18
N MET A 511 -20.55 3.68 -29.85
CA MET A 511 -20.36 5.13 -29.81
C MET A 511 -20.51 5.70 -31.23
N ARG A 512 -21.75 5.74 -31.72
CA ARG A 512 -22.13 6.54 -32.87
C ARG A 512 -22.16 7.97 -32.37
N ARG A 513 -21.16 8.72 -32.82
CA ARG A 513 -21.04 10.17 -32.75
C ARG A 513 -22.43 10.83 -32.76
N GLY A 514 -22.72 11.54 -31.70
CA GLY A 514 -23.82 12.49 -31.63
C GLY A 514 -23.31 13.71 -30.89
N ASP A 515 -22.49 14.52 -31.56
CA ASP A 515 -22.38 15.93 -31.22
C ASP A 515 -22.35 16.69 -32.55
N GLY A 516 -23.21 17.72 -32.61
CA GLY A 516 -23.65 18.37 -33.83
C GLY A 516 -22.56 19.20 -34.51
N ASP A 517 -22.69 19.32 -35.83
CA ASP A 517 -22.77 20.61 -36.51
C ASP A 517 -23.31 20.39 -37.94
N ASP A 518 -24.08 21.38 -38.36
CA ASP A 518 -24.89 21.47 -39.57
C ASP A 518 -24.07 21.46 -40.87
N GLU A 519 -24.66 20.95 -41.95
CA GLU A 519 -25.06 21.71 -43.14
C GLU A 519 -25.15 20.85 -44.41
N GLU A 520 -26.06 21.30 -45.26
CA GLU A 520 -26.62 20.74 -46.48
C GLU A 520 -25.58 20.41 -47.56
N SER A 521 -25.88 19.42 -48.42
CA SER A 521 -26.04 19.66 -49.88
C SER A 521 -26.28 18.36 -50.65
N GLU A 522 -27.29 18.42 -51.52
CA GLU A 522 -27.68 17.43 -52.52
C GLU A 522 -26.63 17.27 -53.64
N GLY A 523 -26.78 16.19 -54.45
CA GLY A 523 -26.47 16.24 -55.89
C GLY A 523 -25.51 15.18 -56.43
N GLU A 524 -26.04 14.35 -57.34
CA GLU A 524 -25.38 13.27 -58.07
C GLU A 524 -24.34 13.73 -59.12
N SER A 525 -23.45 12.79 -59.52
CA SER A 525 -22.99 12.49 -60.90
C SER A 525 -21.48 12.56 -61.18
N ALA A 526 -21.05 11.59 -61.99
CA ALA A 526 -19.70 11.22 -62.42
C ALA A 526 -18.90 12.27 -63.21
N GLU A 527 -17.57 12.21 -63.14
CA GLU A 527 -16.65 11.77 -64.21
C GLU A 527 -15.17 12.08 -63.84
N GLY A 528 -14.24 11.33 -64.42
CA GLY A 528 -12.95 11.02 -63.83
C GLY A 528 -11.75 11.88 -64.22
N ARG A 529 -10.63 11.66 -63.52
CA ARG A 529 -9.28 11.75 -64.09
C ARG A 529 -8.25 11.03 -63.22
N GLU A 530 -7.48 10.19 -63.88
CA GLU A 530 -6.43 9.35 -63.35
C GLU A 530 -5.30 10.16 -62.69
N ASN A 531 -5.02 9.84 -61.43
CA ASN A 531 -3.68 9.78 -60.89
C ASN A 531 -3.63 8.53 -60.03
N VAL A 532 -2.71 7.62 -60.35
CA VAL A 532 -2.51 6.34 -59.68
C VAL A 532 -1.92 6.62 -58.29
N VAL A 533 -2.79 7.01 -57.37
CA VAL A 533 -2.57 6.92 -55.94
C VAL A 533 -3.26 5.63 -55.53
N ASN A 534 -2.46 4.69 -55.04
CA ASN A 534 -2.93 3.37 -54.64
C ASN A 534 -4.13 3.53 -53.70
N VAL A 535 -5.32 3.23 -54.22
CA VAL A 535 -6.60 3.39 -53.52
C VAL A 535 -6.58 2.53 -52.26
N GLU A 536 -5.85 1.40 -52.29
CA GLU A 536 -5.55 0.57 -51.13
C GLU A 536 -4.74 1.33 -50.06
N ASP A 537 -3.69 2.06 -50.42
CA ASP A 537 -2.88 2.81 -49.44
C ASP A 537 -3.65 3.99 -48.84
N LEU A 538 -4.49 4.66 -49.61
CA LEU A 538 -5.28 5.80 -49.12
C LEU A 538 -6.48 5.31 -48.28
N LEU A 539 -7.10 4.18 -48.62
CA LEU A 539 -8.11 3.51 -47.79
C LEU A 539 -7.50 2.94 -46.51
N VAL A 540 -6.31 2.35 -46.57
CA VAL A 540 -5.56 1.86 -45.40
C VAL A 540 -5.10 3.01 -44.51
N GLN A 541 -4.66 4.15 -45.06
CA GLN A 541 -4.32 5.32 -44.24
C GLN A 541 -5.57 6.00 -43.64
N LYS A 542 -6.70 6.01 -44.33
CA LYS A 542 -7.98 6.55 -43.82
C LYS A 542 -8.59 5.60 -42.78
N MET A 543 -8.54 4.28 -43.00
CA MET A 543 -8.91 3.26 -42.00
C MET A 543 -7.99 3.34 -40.79
N ASN A 544 -6.67 3.46 -40.96
CA ASN A 544 -5.72 3.51 -39.83
C ASN A 544 -5.73 4.83 -39.05
N LYS A 545 -6.22 5.95 -39.63
CA LYS A 545 -6.34 7.25 -38.93
C LYS A 545 -7.73 7.56 -38.38
N SER A 546 -8.77 6.80 -38.77
CA SER A 546 -10.15 7.04 -38.30
C SER A 546 -10.83 5.83 -37.66
N LEU A 547 -10.13 4.69 -37.59
CA LEU A 547 -10.48 3.64 -36.66
C LEU A 547 -9.77 3.95 -35.33
N PRO A 548 -10.48 4.10 -34.18
CA PRO A 548 -9.85 3.72 -32.93
C PRO A 548 -9.29 2.32 -33.15
N ALA A 549 -8.08 2.04 -32.65
CA ALA A 549 -7.51 0.70 -32.69
C ALA A 549 -8.64 -0.28 -32.45
N VAL A 550 -8.94 -1.13 -33.43
CA VAL A 550 -9.94 -2.18 -33.26
C VAL A 550 -9.60 -2.79 -31.91
N GLU A 551 -10.47 -2.62 -30.92
CA GLU A 551 -10.34 -3.32 -29.64
C GLU A 551 -10.54 -4.78 -30.01
N LEU A 552 -9.46 -5.43 -30.43
CA LEU A 552 -9.33 -6.87 -30.65
C LEU A 552 -9.32 -7.61 -29.29
N GLU A 553 -10.04 -7.06 -28.32
CA GLU A 553 -10.53 -7.63 -27.06
C GLU A 553 -11.92 -7.04 -26.71
N GLU A 554 -12.82 -7.13 -27.69
CA GLU A 554 -14.16 -7.70 -27.50
C GLU A 554 -14.12 -8.92 -26.54
N PRO A 555 -15.25 -9.49 -26.10
CA PRO A 555 -15.64 -9.95 -24.73
C PRO A 555 -14.63 -10.12 -23.56
N PHE A 556 -13.38 -9.66 -23.62
CA PHE A 556 -12.27 -10.07 -22.73
C PHE A 556 -11.93 -9.11 -21.57
N CYS A 557 -12.92 -8.42 -21.01
CA CYS A 557 -12.79 -7.85 -19.65
C CYS A 557 -12.89 -8.92 -18.53
N TRP A 558 -12.50 -10.17 -18.80
CA TRP A 558 -12.66 -11.29 -17.86
C TRP A 558 -11.97 -10.97 -16.52
N GLN A 559 -10.74 -10.46 -16.55
CA GLN A 559 -9.98 -10.12 -15.34
C GLN A 559 -10.67 -9.12 -14.39
N ALA A 560 -11.60 -8.29 -14.89
CA ALA A 560 -12.33 -7.33 -14.07
C ALA A 560 -13.57 -7.93 -13.37
N TYR A 561 -14.07 -9.07 -13.84
CA TYR A 561 -15.21 -9.82 -13.28
C TYR A 561 -14.82 -11.23 -12.80
N ASP A 562 -13.54 -11.59 -12.92
CA ASP A 562 -12.99 -12.88 -12.52
C ASP A 562 -12.95 -13.04 -11.00
N TYR A 563 -13.35 -12.03 -10.22
CA TYR A 563 -13.40 -12.17 -8.78
C TYR A 563 -14.43 -11.27 -8.10
N ALA A 564 -14.89 -11.71 -6.93
CA ALA A 564 -15.60 -10.89 -5.96
C ALA A 564 -14.69 -10.58 -4.77
N LYS A 565 -14.80 -9.37 -4.21
CA LYS A 565 -14.01 -8.93 -3.04
C LYS A 565 -14.76 -9.24 -1.76
N VAL A 566 -14.07 -9.76 -0.75
CA VAL A 566 -14.63 -10.02 0.58
C VAL A 566 -14.08 -8.99 1.56
N SER A 567 -14.97 -8.37 2.32
CA SER A 567 -14.61 -7.46 3.40
C SER A 567 -15.20 -7.94 4.73
N PHE A 568 -14.37 -8.09 5.76
CA PHE A 568 -14.83 -8.47 7.08
C PHE A 568 -13.98 -7.86 8.19
N LYS A 569 -14.53 -7.89 9.41
CA LYS A 569 -13.80 -7.60 10.64
C LYS A 569 -14.13 -8.63 11.70
N ILE A 570 -13.11 -9.15 12.37
CA ILE A 570 -13.22 -10.07 13.51
C ILE A 570 -12.52 -9.41 14.70
N ALA A 571 -13.11 -9.50 15.88
CA ALA A 571 -12.54 -9.01 17.12
C ALA A 571 -12.38 -10.14 18.15
N GLY A 572 -11.54 -9.90 19.16
CA GLY A 572 -11.44 -10.72 20.37
C GLY A 572 -10.20 -11.61 20.44
N ALA A 573 -9.68 -12.10 19.31
CA ALA A 573 -8.39 -12.77 19.24
C ALA A 573 -7.79 -12.67 17.83
N SER A 574 -6.52 -13.06 17.70
CA SER A 574 -5.81 -13.21 16.43
C SER A 574 -6.13 -14.54 15.74
N VAL A 575 -6.08 -14.57 14.41
CA VAL A 575 -6.17 -15.80 13.61
C VAL A 575 -4.85 -16.57 13.58
N SER A 576 -3.71 -15.90 13.77
CA SER A 576 -2.40 -16.57 13.93
C SER A 576 -2.19 -17.19 15.31
N ARG A 577 -3.11 -16.97 16.25
CA ARG A 577 -3.04 -17.36 17.68
C ARG A 577 -1.96 -16.61 18.48
N MET A 578 -1.39 -15.55 17.91
CA MET A 578 -0.54 -14.61 18.63
C MET A 578 -1.31 -13.91 19.77
N SER A 579 -0.75 -13.86 20.97
CA SER A 579 -1.36 -13.15 22.09
C SER A 579 -0.33 -12.62 23.08
N ILE A 580 -0.73 -11.63 23.88
CA ILE A 580 0.08 -11.06 24.96
C ILE A 580 -0.65 -11.31 26.27
N ASP A 581 0.02 -12.00 27.19
CA ASP A 581 -0.49 -12.15 28.56
C ASP A 581 -0.15 -10.89 29.37
N THR A 582 -1.18 -10.08 29.65
CA THR A 582 -1.02 -8.80 30.36
C THR A 582 -0.47 -8.94 31.77
N LYS A 583 -0.57 -10.12 32.39
CA LYS A 583 -0.06 -10.38 33.75
C LYS A 583 1.44 -10.68 33.78
N SER A 584 2.01 -11.11 32.66
CA SER A 584 3.45 -11.37 32.53
C SER A 584 4.22 -10.18 31.94
N VAL A 585 3.54 -9.08 31.65
CA VAL A 585 4.19 -7.82 31.29
C VAL A 585 4.87 -7.22 32.50
N ASN A 586 6.18 -6.97 32.40
CA ASN A 586 6.99 -6.36 33.43
C ASN A 586 7.52 -5.00 32.96
N ILE A 587 7.42 -4.01 33.83
CA ILE A 587 7.88 -2.64 33.60
C ILE A 587 8.95 -2.34 34.65
N TYR A 588 10.14 -1.95 34.19
CA TYR A 588 11.26 -1.58 35.05
C TYR A 588 11.67 -0.12 34.81
N PRO A 589 11.81 0.73 35.85
CA PRO A 589 11.53 0.46 37.26
C PRO A 589 10.06 0.12 37.52
N THR A 590 9.80 -0.68 38.57
CA THR A 590 8.46 -1.19 38.86
C THR A 590 7.45 -0.06 39.09
N THR A 591 6.42 -0.03 38.25
CA THR A 591 5.28 0.89 38.32
C THR A 591 3.96 0.13 38.31
N LYS A 592 2.97 0.60 39.07
CA LYS A 592 1.59 0.05 39.06
C LYS A 592 0.81 0.63 37.88
N SER A 593 1.26 0.35 36.67
CA SER A 593 0.59 0.80 35.44
C SER A 593 -0.36 -0.29 34.94
N PRO A 594 -1.65 0.02 34.66
CA PRO A 594 -2.56 -0.94 34.06
C PRO A 594 -2.08 -1.32 32.66
N VAL A 595 -2.21 -2.61 32.34
CA VAL A 595 -1.86 -3.17 31.03
C VAL A 595 -3.12 -3.70 30.37
N GLU A 596 -3.43 -3.18 29.19
CA GLU A 596 -4.59 -3.57 28.37
C GLU A 596 -4.12 -4.26 27.10
N PHE A 597 -4.90 -5.25 26.65
CA PHE A 597 -4.65 -6.00 25.44
C PHE A 597 -5.94 -6.15 24.63
N SER A 598 -5.82 -5.98 23.32
CA SER A 598 -6.90 -6.19 22.35
C SER A 598 -6.36 -6.85 21.08
N ALA A 599 -7.26 -7.48 20.32
CA ALA A 599 -6.93 -8.09 19.03
C ALA A 599 -8.07 -7.86 18.03
N GLN A 600 -7.67 -7.53 16.81
CA GLN A 600 -8.56 -7.27 15.67
C GLN A 600 -7.97 -7.89 14.41
N VAL A 601 -8.85 -8.43 13.59
CA VAL A 601 -8.52 -9.04 12.31
C VAL A 601 -9.40 -8.39 11.25
N THR A 602 -8.82 -8.00 10.13
CA THR A 602 -9.49 -7.41 8.98
C THR A 602 -9.15 -8.18 7.71
N SER A 603 -10.02 -8.11 6.72
CA SER A 603 -9.71 -8.56 5.36
C SER A 603 -8.73 -7.60 4.66
N GLY A 604 -7.71 -8.12 3.99
CA GLY A 604 -6.88 -7.37 3.03
C GLY A 604 -7.31 -7.64 1.60
N ASP A 605 -6.39 -8.08 0.76
CA ASP A 605 -6.67 -8.59 -0.59
C ASP A 605 -7.32 -9.98 -0.46
N TYR A 606 -8.62 -9.97 -0.18
CA TYR A 606 -9.43 -11.16 0.01
C TYR A 606 -10.43 -11.30 -1.14
N ILE A 607 -10.25 -12.31 -1.97
CA ILE A 607 -11.03 -12.50 -3.19
C ILE A 607 -11.56 -13.92 -3.32
N PHE A 608 -12.75 -14.03 -3.91
CA PHE A 608 -13.27 -15.26 -4.47
C PHE A 608 -13.11 -15.21 -5.97
N TRP A 609 -12.34 -16.13 -6.53
CA TRP A 609 -12.17 -16.26 -7.96
C TRP A 609 -13.45 -16.83 -8.59
N ASN A 610 -13.81 -16.34 -9.76
CA ASN A 610 -14.87 -16.91 -10.57
C ASN A 610 -14.37 -18.24 -11.10
N THR A 611 -14.98 -19.33 -10.66
CA THR A 611 -14.62 -20.70 -11.06
C THR A 611 -14.67 -20.94 -12.58
N LEU A 612 -15.48 -20.15 -13.31
CA LEU A 612 -15.53 -20.15 -14.78
C LEU A 612 -14.53 -19.20 -15.45
N GLY A 613 -13.92 -18.31 -14.68
CA GLY A 613 -12.94 -17.34 -15.17
C GLY A 613 -11.65 -18.02 -15.63
N LYS A 614 -10.86 -17.33 -16.45
CA LYS A 614 -9.50 -17.79 -16.78
C LYS A 614 -8.71 -17.84 -15.48
N ALA A 615 -7.97 -18.92 -15.23
CA ALA A 615 -7.06 -18.93 -14.10
C ALA A 615 -6.06 -17.79 -14.26
N PRO A 616 -5.69 -17.06 -13.19
CA PRO A 616 -4.54 -16.19 -13.28
C PRO A 616 -3.36 -17.11 -13.63
N SER A 617 -2.58 -16.72 -14.63
CA SER A 617 -1.33 -17.40 -14.95
C SER A 617 -0.35 -17.14 -13.81
N ALA A 618 -0.55 -17.81 -12.68
CA ALA A 618 0.56 -18.14 -11.81
C ALA A 618 1.45 -19.03 -12.68
N ALA A 619 2.69 -18.57 -12.91
CA ALA A 619 3.71 -19.36 -13.58
C ALA A 619 3.58 -20.80 -13.07
N ALA A 620 3.35 -21.74 -13.99
CA ALA A 620 3.46 -23.14 -13.69
C ALA A 620 4.82 -23.33 -13.01
N VAL A 621 4.77 -23.70 -11.72
CA VAL A 621 5.96 -24.01 -10.91
C VAL A 621 6.71 -25.17 -11.53
#